data_AF-A0A929YP78-F1
#
_entry.id   AF-A0A929YP78-F1
#
_cell.length_a   1.000
_cell.length_b   1.000
_cell.length_c   1.000
_cell.angle_alpha   90.00
_cell.angle_beta   90.00
_cell.angle_gamma   90.00
#
_symmetry.space_group_name_H-M   'P 1'
#
loop_
_entity.id
_entity.type
_entity.pdbx_description
1 polymer ?
#
loop_
_entity_poly.entity_id
_entity_poly.type
_entity_poly.pdbx_seq_one_letter_code
_entity_poly.pdbx_strand_id
1 'polypeptide(L)'
;MRILGIESSCDETAASIVEDGERLLSNVVNSQIDIHAEYGGVIPEIAARSHLEVVNPVIKKALSDANCTWDDIDAIAVTYAPGLIGSLLIGTLAARTLAIIHNKPLFKIHHVEAHVYANFINKQADNLSLTLPKQQPSFPMLSLIVSGGHSQLVLFKNHGDYQLIGQTQDDAVGEAFDKVAKIIGLPYPGGPAIAKVAELGDPHAFHLPIAKLSGEYDFSFSGLKTAVLRAVQHEVGKDFTFPSHELPALVDDELRRNMAASFQYTAIKTLVNKTKKAFDNFQPVSVVIAGGVAANQELRRQLREA
;
A
#
# COMPACT_ATOMS: atom_id res chain seq x y z
N MET A 1 25.56 -6.09 9.98
CA MET A 1 24.46 -6.89 10.54
C MET A 1 23.48 -7.23 9.44
N ARG A 2 23.07 -8.50 9.29
CA ARG A 2 22.11 -8.98 8.30
C ARG A 2 20.83 -9.46 8.97
N ILE A 3 19.70 -8.88 8.60
CA ILE A 3 18.39 -9.23 9.12
C ILE A 3 17.57 -9.92 8.03
N LEU A 4 17.05 -11.12 8.34
CA LEU A 4 16.02 -11.76 7.53
C LEU A 4 14.65 -11.21 7.91
N GLY A 5 14.00 -10.47 7.01
CA GLY A 5 12.62 -10.01 7.15
C GLY A 5 11.63 -11.00 6.54
N ILE A 6 10.50 -11.25 7.22
CA ILE A 6 9.39 -12.10 6.76
C ILE A 6 8.08 -11.30 6.83
N GLU A 7 7.33 -11.27 5.73
CA GLU A 7 6.06 -10.55 5.59
C GLU A 7 4.96 -11.51 5.06
N SER A 8 3.82 -11.51 5.74
CA SER A 8 2.66 -12.35 5.44
C SER A 8 1.36 -11.76 6.03
N SER A 9 1.21 -10.44 6.02
CA SER A 9 0.08 -9.74 6.64
C SER A 9 -1.22 -9.83 5.84
N CYS A 10 -1.16 -10.01 4.52
CA CYS A 10 -2.33 -9.99 3.64
C CYS A 10 -2.28 -11.10 2.59
N ASP A 11 -1.94 -10.79 1.35
CA ASP A 11 -2.00 -11.64 0.16
C ASP A 11 -0.63 -11.78 -0.55
N GLU A 12 0.44 -11.38 0.13
CA GLU A 12 1.82 -11.45 -0.36
C GLU A 12 2.68 -12.20 0.67
N THR A 13 3.33 -13.27 0.24
CA THR A 13 4.35 -13.93 1.07
C THR A 13 5.70 -13.40 0.64
N ALA A 14 6.42 -12.73 1.52
CA ALA A 14 7.70 -12.16 1.18
C ALA A 14 8.78 -12.46 2.20
N ALA A 15 10.01 -12.56 1.71
CA ALA A 15 11.21 -12.59 2.54
C ALA A 15 12.32 -11.77 1.89
N SER A 16 13.09 -11.05 2.70
CA SER A 16 14.21 -10.22 2.25
C SER A 16 15.34 -10.26 3.25
N ILE A 17 16.57 -10.03 2.77
CA ILE A 17 17.74 -9.85 3.64
C ILE A 17 18.23 -8.41 3.46
N VAL A 18 18.31 -7.69 4.57
CA VAL A 18 18.81 -6.31 4.60
C VAL A 18 20.06 -6.25 5.47
N GLU A 19 21.10 -5.64 4.92
CA GLU A 19 22.38 -5.40 5.58
C GLU A 19 22.46 -3.94 6.07
N ASP A 20 22.78 -3.78 7.36
CA ASP A 20 23.03 -2.51 8.05
C ASP A 20 21.90 -1.47 7.92
N GLY A 21 20.66 -1.93 7.70
CA GLY A 21 19.47 -1.09 7.60
C GLY A 21 19.39 -0.24 6.31
N GLU A 22 20.28 -0.49 5.35
CA GLU A 22 20.43 0.38 4.17
C GLU A 22 20.54 -0.43 2.86
N ARG A 23 21.26 -1.56 2.88
CA ARG A 23 21.56 -2.36 1.69
C ARG A 23 20.66 -3.59 1.60
N LEU A 24 19.85 -3.65 0.54
CA LEU A 24 19.02 -4.81 0.23
C LEU A 24 19.84 -5.89 -0.49
N LEU A 25 19.97 -7.07 0.11
CA LEU A 25 20.71 -8.21 -0.47
C LEU A 25 19.80 -9.16 -1.26
N SER A 26 18.55 -9.32 -0.84
CA SER A 26 17.53 -10.08 -1.56
C SER A 26 16.13 -9.56 -1.25
N ASN A 27 15.20 -9.76 -2.18
CA ASN A 27 13.80 -9.42 -2.00
C ASN A 27 12.92 -10.36 -2.82
N VAL A 28 12.34 -11.35 -2.16
CA VAL A 28 11.50 -12.37 -2.78
C VAL A 28 10.06 -12.11 -2.39
N VAL A 29 9.18 -11.97 -3.37
CA VAL A 29 7.75 -11.74 -3.18
C VAL A 29 6.97 -12.77 -4.00
N ASN A 30 6.14 -13.55 -3.32
CA ASN A 30 5.13 -14.40 -3.95
C ASN A 30 3.76 -13.76 -3.74
N SER A 31 3.26 -13.10 -4.77
CA SER A 31 1.96 -12.43 -4.77
C SER A 31 0.82 -13.40 -5.09
N GLN A 32 -0.31 -13.24 -4.43
CA GLN A 32 -1.53 -14.03 -4.64
C GLN A 32 -2.58 -13.28 -5.47
N ILE A 33 -2.22 -12.15 -6.09
CA ILE A 33 -3.15 -11.29 -6.84
C ILE A 33 -3.98 -12.08 -7.85
N ASP A 34 -3.36 -12.98 -8.62
CA ASP A 34 -4.05 -13.77 -9.64
C ASP A 34 -5.15 -14.66 -9.04
N ILE A 35 -4.93 -15.21 -7.84
CA ILE A 35 -5.90 -16.05 -7.14
C ILE A 35 -7.09 -15.20 -6.65
N HIS A 36 -6.81 -14.02 -6.09
CA HIS A 36 -7.86 -13.15 -5.52
C HIS A 36 -8.62 -12.35 -6.58
N ALA A 37 -8.05 -12.17 -7.77
CA ALA A 37 -8.72 -11.53 -8.90
C ALA A 37 -10.03 -12.24 -9.29
N GLU A 38 -10.09 -13.57 -9.17
CA GLU A 38 -11.30 -14.37 -9.44
C GLU A 38 -12.46 -14.03 -8.50
N TYR A 39 -12.16 -13.58 -7.28
CA TYR A 39 -13.14 -13.24 -6.25
C TYR A 39 -13.41 -11.74 -6.16
N GLY A 40 -12.64 -10.92 -6.88
CA GLY A 40 -12.74 -9.45 -6.84
C GLY A 40 -12.34 -8.86 -5.49
N GLY A 41 -11.44 -9.54 -4.75
CA GLY A 41 -10.93 -9.11 -3.45
C GLY A 41 -10.28 -10.27 -2.68
N VAL A 42 -9.51 -9.93 -1.63
CA VAL A 42 -8.76 -10.91 -0.83
C VAL A 42 -9.70 -11.81 -0.02
N ILE A 43 -9.58 -13.12 -0.20
CA ILE A 43 -10.27 -14.14 0.62
C ILE A 43 -9.31 -14.63 1.72
N PRO A 44 -9.58 -14.34 3.02
CA PRO A 44 -8.60 -14.57 4.09
C PRO A 44 -8.11 -16.01 4.23
N GLU A 45 -9.00 -17.00 4.07
CA GLU A 45 -8.64 -18.42 4.18
C GLU A 45 -7.74 -18.89 3.03
N ILE A 46 -8.03 -18.42 1.80
CA ILE A 46 -7.20 -18.73 0.63
C ILE A 46 -5.81 -18.10 0.81
N ALA A 47 -5.77 -16.88 1.33
CA ALA A 47 -4.52 -16.18 1.57
C ALA A 47 -3.64 -16.90 2.59
N ALA A 48 -4.23 -17.32 3.72
CA ALA A 48 -3.54 -18.13 4.72
C ALA A 48 -2.97 -19.42 4.10
N ARG A 49 -3.77 -20.20 3.34
CA ARG A 49 -3.28 -21.45 2.74
C ARG A 49 -2.09 -21.23 1.80
N SER A 50 -2.14 -20.19 0.98
CA SER A 50 -1.03 -19.88 0.09
C SER A 50 0.24 -19.51 0.86
N HIS A 51 0.16 -18.72 1.94
CA HIS A 51 1.32 -18.46 2.81
C HIS A 51 1.93 -19.75 3.35
N LEU A 52 1.10 -20.70 3.80
CA LEU A 52 1.56 -21.97 4.34
C LEU A 52 2.35 -22.78 3.31
N GLU A 53 1.90 -22.79 2.06
CA GLU A 53 2.55 -23.50 0.96
C GLU A 53 3.91 -22.90 0.58
N VAL A 54 4.03 -21.58 0.59
CA VAL A 54 5.18 -20.88 -0.03
C VAL A 54 6.15 -20.23 0.95
N VAL A 55 5.84 -20.12 2.26
CA VAL A 55 6.71 -19.45 3.24
C VAL A 55 8.14 -20.03 3.27
N ASN A 56 8.26 -21.37 3.24
CA ASN A 56 9.57 -22.04 3.25
C ASN A 56 10.33 -21.85 1.93
N PRO A 57 9.73 -22.08 0.74
CA PRO A 57 10.35 -21.74 -0.54
C PRO A 57 10.82 -20.28 -0.63
N VAL A 58 9.99 -19.32 -0.19
CA VAL A 58 10.30 -17.88 -0.25
C VAL A 58 11.52 -17.54 0.62
N ILE A 59 11.58 -18.04 1.86
CA ILE A 59 12.72 -17.82 2.76
C ILE A 59 14.00 -18.45 2.20
N LYS A 60 13.93 -19.69 1.70
CA LYS A 60 15.09 -20.37 1.09
C LYS A 60 15.62 -19.61 -0.12
N LYS A 61 14.71 -19.10 -0.97
CA LYS A 61 15.06 -18.29 -2.12
C LYS A 61 15.71 -16.97 -1.70
N ALA A 62 15.20 -16.31 -0.65
CA ALA A 62 15.80 -15.07 -0.15
C ALA A 62 17.24 -15.27 0.36
N LEU A 63 17.51 -16.37 1.08
CA LEU A 63 18.88 -16.74 1.49
C LEU A 63 19.78 -17.02 0.28
N SER A 64 19.27 -17.80 -0.68
CA SER A 64 20.01 -18.14 -1.91
C SER A 64 20.33 -16.90 -2.74
N ASP A 65 19.38 -15.99 -2.92
CA ASP A 65 19.54 -14.78 -3.74
C ASP A 65 20.50 -13.77 -3.08
N ALA A 66 20.58 -13.77 -1.76
CA ALA A 66 21.57 -12.99 -1.00
C ALA A 66 22.93 -13.70 -0.87
N ASN A 67 23.07 -14.92 -1.40
CA ASN A 67 24.23 -15.79 -1.19
C ASN A 67 24.62 -15.91 0.30
N CYS A 68 23.62 -16.08 1.16
CA CYS A 68 23.78 -16.19 2.61
C CYS A 68 23.39 -17.58 3.11
N THR A 69 24.06 -18.02 4.17
CA THR A 69 23.66 -19.15 5.00
C THR A 69 23.03 -18.64 6.30
N TRP A 70 22.52 -19.54 7.15
CA TRP A 70 21.99 -19.17 8.46
C TRP A 70 23.05 -18.62 9.42
N ASP A 71 24.33 -18.95 9.19
CA ASP A 71 25.43 -18.42 10.00
C ASP A 71 25.68 -16.93 9.72
N ASP A 72 25.33 -16.47 8.52
CA ASP A 72 25.43 -15.07 8.11
C ASP A 72 24.29 -14.18 8.64
N ILE A 73 23.17 -14.78 9.10
CA ILE A 73 21.99 -14.04 9.56
C ILE A 73 22.15 -13.70 11.04
N ASP A 74 22.08 -12.42 11.39
CA ASP A 74 22.22 -11.98 12.78
C ASP A 74 20.88 -11.98 13.54
N ALA A 75 19.77 -11.75 12.84
CA ALA A 75 18.43 -11.71 13.43
C ALA A 75 17.32 -11.99 12.42
N ILE A 76 16.15 -12.35 12.94
CA ILE A 76 14.92 -12.53 12.16
C ILE A 76 13.91 -11.45 12.58
N ALA A 77 13.30 -10.79 11.60
CA ALA A 77 12.23 -9.82 11.78
C ALA A 77 10.97 -10.34 11.09
N VAL A 78 9.82 -10.21 11.74
CA VAL A 78 8.54 -10.67 11.18
C VAL A 78 7.42 -9.70 11.46
N THR A 79 6.58 -9.49 10.44
CA THR A 79 5.36 -8.70 10.59
C THR A 79 4.38 -9.40 11.53
N TYR A 80 3.96 -8.70 12.58
CA TYR A 80 3.01 -9.25 13.58
C TYR A 80 1.65 -8.55 13.56
N ALA A 81 1.58 -7.31 13.06
CA ALA A 81 0.36 -6.51 13.00
C ALA A 81 0.57 -5.24 12.17
N PRO A 82 -0.51 -4.59 11.69
CA PRO A 82 -1.83 -5.18 11.47
C PRO A 82 -1.82 -6.15 10.28
N GLY A 83 -2.89 -6.90 10.11
CA GLY A 83 -3.03 -7.87 9.02
C GLY A 83 -4.12 -8.89 9.29
N LEU A 84 -4.35 -9.78 8.31
CA LEU A 84 -5.26 -10.91 8.42
C LEU A 84 -4.69 -11.92 9.41
N ILE A 85 -5.46 -12.27 10.44
CA ILE A 85 -4.96 -13.09 11.56
C ILE A 85 -4.41 -14.46 11.09
N GLY A 86 -5.06 -15.09 10.11
CA GLY A 86 -4.60 -16.36 9.55
C GLY A 86 -3.26 -16.22 8.80
N SER A 87 -3.12 -15.17 8.01
CA SER A 87 -1.90 -14.85 7.28
C SER A 87 -0.74 -14.50 8.24
N LEU A 88 -0.98 -13.62 9.22
CA LEU A 88 0.01 -13.23 10.23
C LEU A 88 0.50 -14.43 11.05
N LEU A 89 -0.40 -15.35 11.40
CA LEU A 89 -0.06 -16.53 12.17
C LEU A 89 1.01 -17.38 11.46
N ILE A 90 0.95 -17.51 10.14
CA ILE A 90 1.87 -18.36 9.39
C ILE A 90 3.29 -17.78 9.38
N GLY A 91 3.44 -16.50 9.03
CA GLY A 91 4.74 -15.84 9.05
C GLY A 91 5.35 -15.83 10.46
N THR A 92 4.55 -15.49 11.48
CA THR A 92 5.02 -15.44 12.87
C THR A 92 5.43 -16.82 13.40
N LEU A 93 4.68 -17.89 13.08
CA LEU A 93 5.06 -19.25 13.43
C LEU A 93 6.33 -19.71 12.72
N ALA A 94 6.47 -19.44 11.42
CA ALA A 94 7.67 -19.77 10.66
C ALA A 94 8.90 -19.05 11.23
N ALA A 95 8.83 -17.72 11.39
CA ALA A 95 9.90 -16.90 11.93
C ALA A 95 10.31 -17.32 13.34
N ARG A 96 9.34 -17.57 14.23
CA ARG A 96 9.61 -18.03 15.60
C ARG A 96 10.29 -19.40 15.64
N THR A 97 9.85 -20.32 14.78
CA THR A 97 10.43 -21.66 14.68
C THR A 97 11.87 -21.59 14.19
N LEU A 98 12.14 -20.81 13.15
CA LEU A 98 13.49 -20.61 12.60
C LEU A 98 14.42 -19.91 13.60
N ALA A 99 13.91 -18.91 14.33
CA ALA A 99 14.67 -18.23 15.38
C ALA A 99 15.11 -19.21 16.48
N ILE A 100 14.25 -20.15 16.89
CA ILE A 100 14.59 -21.19 17.87
C ILE A 100 15.62 -22.17 17.30
N ILE A 101 15.39 -22.69 16.09
CA ILE A 101 16.27 -23.69 15.45
C ILE A 101 17.69 -23.14 15.23
N HIS A 102 17.80 -21.88 14.80
CA HIS A 102 19.07 -21.25 14.46
C HIS A 102 19.63 -20.37 15.60
N ASN A 103 19.00 -20.37 16.76
CA ASN A 103 19.36 -19.55 17.92
C ASN A 103 19.59 -18.07 17.57
N LYS A 104 18.61 -17.47 16.88
CA LYS A 104 18.65 -16.07 16.43
C LYS A 104 17.66 -15.20 17.23
N PRO A 105 17.99 -13.93 17.54
CA PRO A 105 17.02 -12.95 18.00
C PRO A 105 15.83 -12.83 17.04
N LEU A 106 14.63 -12.63 17.61
CA LEU A 106 13.39 -12.44 16.87
C LEU A 106 12.78 -11.07 17.20
N PHE A 107 12.51 -10.28 16.17
CA PHE A 107 11.89 -8.97 16.29
C PHE A 107 10.49 -8.97 15.67
N LYS A 108 9.51 -8.48 16.43
CA LYS A 108 8.16 -8.22 15.92
C LYS A 108 8.13 -6.84 15.26
N ILE A 109 7.64 -6.78 14.03
CA ILE A 109 7.59 -5.55 13.23
C ILE A 109 6.15 -5.15 12.96
N HIS A 110 5.87 -3.86 13.12
CA HIS A 110 4.57 -3.31 12.74
C HIS A 110 4.55 -3.00 11.24
N HIS A 111 3.64 -3.60 10.48
CA HIS A 111 3.56 -3.53 9.02
C HIS A 111 3.53 -2.10 8.48
N VAL A 112 2.68 -1.26 9.07
CA VAL A 112 2.53 0.14 8.66
C VAL A 112 3.79 0.96 8.91
N GLU A 113 4.55 0.62 9.95
CA GLU A 113 5.82 1.26 10.24
C GLU A 113 6.88 0.81 9.22
N ALA A 114 6.91 -0.49 8.90
CA ALA A 114 7.80 -1.06 7.89
C ALA A 114 7.62 -0.42 6.50
N HIS A 115 6.41 -0.06 6.12
CA HIS A 115 6.15 0.71 4.89
C HIS A 115 6.97 2.01 4.83
N VAL A 116 7.09 2.74 5.95
CA VAL A 116 7.88 3.97 6.01
C VAL A 116 9.36 3.67 5.84
N TYR A 117 9.84 2.62 6.54
CA TYR A 117 11.23 2.19 6.51
C TYR A 117 11.73 1.68 5.16
N ALA A 118 10.83 1.34 4.23
CA ALA A 118 11.22 1.07 2.83
C ALA A 118 12.00 2.24 2.20
N ASN A 119 11.74 3.48 2.63
CA ASN A 119 12.45 4.67 2.15
C ASN A 119 13.89 4.81 2.69
N PHE A 120 14.30 4.00 3.67
CA PHE A 120 15.67 3.97 4.20
C PHE A 120 16.58 3.01 3.41
N ILE A 121 16.02 2.21 2.51
CA ILE A 121 16.80 1.35 1.61
C ILE A 121 17.23 2.19 0.40
N ASN A 122 18.53 2.49 0.30
CA ASN A 122 19.11 3.29 -0.80
C ASN A 122 20.23 2.52 -1.55
N LYS A 123 20.58 1.30 -1.10
CA LYS A 123 21.58 0.42 -1.70
C LYS A 123 20.95 -0.94 -1.99
N GLN A 124 21.43 -1.61 -3.03
CA GLN A 124 21.02 -2.97 -3.37
C GLN A 124 22.19 -3.81 -3.89
N ALA A 125 22.05 -5.13 -3.82
CA ALA A 125 22.90 -6.09 -4.50
C ALA A 125 22.72 -6.03 -6.03
N ASP A 126 23.76 -6.44 -6.77
CA ASP A 126 23.83 -6.27 -8.23
C ASP A 126 22.81 -7.13 -9.00
N ASN A 127 22.29 -8.18 -8.38
CA ASN A 127 21.21 -9.01 -8.90
C ASN A 127 19.82 -8.39 -8.75
N LEU A 128 19.70 -7.23 -8.09
CA LEU A 128 18.46 -6.47 -7.94
C LEU A 128 18.50 -5.23 -8.84
N SER A 129 17.33 -4.84 -9.36
CA SER A 129 17.19 -3.68 -10.25
C SER A 129 15.99 -2.82 -9.85
N LEU A 130 15.94 -2.43 -8.58
CA LEU A 130 14.93 -1.54 -8.03
C LEU A 130 15.34 -0.07 -8.22
N THR A 131 14.35 0.81 -8.40
CA THR A 131 14.58 2.25 -8.30
C THR A 131 14.58 2.65 -6.83
N LEU A 132 15.75 3.00 -6.30
CA LEU A 132 15.94 3.36 -4.89
C LEU A 132 16.15 4.87 -4.71
N PRO A 133 15.81 5.43 -3.54
CA PRO A 133 16.19 6.79 -3.18
C PRO A 133 17.71 6.97 -3.20
N LYS A 134 18.18 8.18 -3.52
CA LYS A 134 19.62 8.49 -3.56
C LYS A 134 20.27 8.55 -2.17
N GLN A 135 19.48 8.88 -1.16
CA GLN A 135 19.92 9.03 0.22
C GLN A 135 18.75 8.66 1.15
N GLN A 136 19.08 8.27 2.38
CA GLN A 136 18.07 8.06 3.41
C GLN A 136 17.37 9.39 3.78
N PRO A 137 16.09 9.35 4.17
CA PRO A 137 15.40 10.54 4.67
C PRO A 137 16.04 11.03 5.98
N SER A 138 15.91 12.33 6.26
CA SER A 138 16.40 12.95 7.49
C SER A 138 15.25 13.36 8.39
N PHE A 139 15.42 13.17 9.70
CA PHE A 139 14.44 13.61 10.69
C PHE A 139 14.57 15.11 11.00
N PRO A 140 13.47 15.77 11.42
CA PRO A 140 12.11 15.27 11.45
C PRO A 140 11.57 15.05 10.02
N MET A 141 10.83 13.96 9.82
CA MET A 141 10.24 13.61 8.52
C MET A 141 8.73 13.45 8.63
N LEU A 142 8.02 13.87 7.59
CA LEU A 142 6.59 13.66 7.44
C LEU A 142 6.36 12.47 6.50
N SER A 143 5.56 11.51 6.94
CA SER A 143 5.23 10.31 6.17
C SER A 143 3.75 10.29 5.80
N LEU A 144 3.47 10.24 4.50
CA LEU A 144 2.15 9.91 3.97
C LEU A 144 2.10 8.40 3.66
N ILE A 145 1.37 7.66 4.48
CA ILE A 145 1.23 6.21 4.34
C ILE A 145 -0.13 5.90 3.70
N VAL A 146 -0.10 5.40 2.47
CA VAL A 146 -1.28 5.12 1.65
C VAL A 146 -1.21 3.72 1.05
N SER A 147 -2.01 2.80 1.61
CA SER A 147 -2.13 1.41 1.16
C SER A 147 -3.60 1.03 0.94
N GLY A 148 -3.87 -0.25 0.66
CA GLY A 148 -5.23 -0.78 0.56
C GLY A 148 -6.06 -0.51 1.82
N GLY A 149 -5.46 -0.67 3.00
CA GLY A 149 -6.15 -0.53 4.29
C GLY A 149 -5.71 0.67 5.15
N HIS A 150 -4.76 1.49 4.69
CA HIS A 150 -4.24 2.61 5.47
C HIS A 150 -4.20 3.89 4.66
N SER A 151 -4.59 5.00 5.28
CA SER A 151 -4.39 6.36 4.77
C SER A 151 -4.10 7.24 5.96
N GLN A 152 -2.82 7.45 6.23
CA GLN A 152 -2.33 8.06 7.46
C GLN A 152 -1.24 9.09 7.15
N LEU A 153 -1.18 10.10 8.01
CA LEU A 153 -0.16 11.13 7.99
C LEU A 153 0.53 11.12 9.36
N VAL A 154 1.83 10.87 9.35
CA VAL A 154 2.62 10.61 10.56
C VAL A 154 3.86 11.47 10.56
N LEU A 155 4.08 12.21 11.64
CA LEU A 155 5.29 13.00 11.86
C LEU A 155 6.28 12.18 12.68
N PHE A 156 7.43 11.86 12.10
CA PHE A 156 8.52 11.19 12.77
C PHE A 156 9.57 12.20 13.23
N LYS A 157 9.87 12.20 14.53
CA LYS A 157 10.94 13.03 15.12
C LYS A 157 12.27 12.27 15.19
N ASN A 158 12.22 10.95 15.31
CA ASN A 158 13.37 10.06 15.21
C ASN A 158 12.88 8.63 14.92
N HIS A 159 13.79 7.66 14.79
CA HIS A 159 13.48 6.24 14.78
C HIS A 159 12.65 5.84 16.01
N GLY A 160 11.46 5.28 15.79
CA GLY A 160 10.55 4.86 16.86
C GLY A 160 9.89 6.00 17.65
N ASP A 161 10.21 7.27 17.34
CA ASP A 161 9.56 8.46 17.92
C ASP A 161 8.73 9.15 16.84
N TYR A 162 7.44 8.83 16.81
CA TYR A 162 6.51 9.35 15.82
C TYR A 162 5.11 9.59 16.38
N GLN A 163 4.41 10.53 15.75
CA GLN A 163 3.07 10.95 16.10
C GLN A 163 2.16 10.84 14.88
N LEU A 164 1.07 10.08 15.01
CA LEU A 164 -0.03 10.10 14.05
C LEU A 164 -0.74 11.45 14.14
N ILE A 165 -0.72 12.23 13.06
CA ILE A 165 -1.32 13.58 13.02
C ILE A 165 -2.62 13.62 12.20
N GLY A 166 -2.84 12.64 11.33
CA GLY A 166 -4.11 12.48 10.60
C GLY A 166 -4.29 11.07 10.08
N GLN A 167 -5.54 10.64 9.96
CA GLN A 167 -5.89 9.34 9.39
C GLN A 167 -7.25 9.38 8.69
N THR A 168 -7.51 8.37 7.85
CA THR A 168 -8.86 8.17 7.32
C THR A 168 -9.81 7.84 8.45
N GLN A 169 -11.01 8.42 8.39
CA GLN A 169 -12.12 8.14 9.32
C GLN A 169 -13.05 7.03 8.80
N ASP A 170 -12.85 6.59 7.55
CA ASP A 170 -13.66 5.59 6.87
C ASP A 170 -12.83 4.67 5.96
N ASP A 171 -13.13 4.60 4.65
CA ASP A 171 -12.39 3.80 3.68
C ASP A 171 -10.96 4.36 3.56
N ALA A 172 -9.96 3.49 3.45
CA ALA A 172 -8.65 3.93 2.98
C ALA A 172 -8.70 4.26 1.48
N VAL A 173 -7.77 5.08 1.02
CA VAL A 173 -7.76 5.51 -0.39
C VAL A 173 -7.59 4.32 -1.34
N GLY A 174 -6.76 3.32 -0.99
CA GLY A 174 -6.58 2.11 -1.80
C GLY A 174 -7.86 1.31 -1.94
N GLU A 175 -8.58 1.08 -0.85
CA GLU A 175 -9.91 0.46 -0.86
C GLU A 175 -10.93 1.26 -1.68
N ALA A 176 -10.86 2.60 -1.65
CA ALA A 176 -11.70 3.44 -2.50
C ALA A 176 -11.39 3.23 -3.99
N PHE A 177 -10.11 3.09 -4.37
CA PHE A 177 -9.71 2.72 -5.73
C PHE A 177 -10.29 1.36 -6.13
N ASP A 178 -10.20 0.33 -5.28
CA ASP A 178 -10.74 -1.00 -5.58
C ASP A 178 -12.26 -1.00 -5.76
N LYS A 179 -12.98 -0.30 -4.87
CA LYS A 179 -14.44 -0.19 -4.97
C LYS A 179 -14.89 0.59 -6.19
N VAL A 180 -14.20 1.69 -6.54
CA VAL A 180 -14.53 2.46 -7.75
C VAL A 180 -14.21 1.67 -9.00
N ALA A 181 -13.09 0.95 -9.04
CA ALA A 181 -12.75 0.09 -10.17
C ALA A 181 -13.87 -0.92 -10.42
N LYS A 182 -14.39 -1.56 -9.37
CA LYS A 182 -15.52 -2.48 -9.45
C LYS A 182 -16.81 -1.82 -9.98
N ILE A 183 -17.12 -0.59 -9.54
CA ILE A 183 -18.31 0.15 -10.00
C ILE A 183 -18.26 0.42 -11.51
N ILE A 184 -17.08 0.77 -12.05
CA ILE A 184 -16.91 1.14 -13.46
C ILE A 184 -16.45 -0.02 -14.36
N GLY A 185 -16.44 -1.25 -13.82
CA GLY A 185 -16.14 -2.47 -14.58
C GLY A 185 -14.66 -2.73 -14.88
N LEU A 186 -13.76 -2.26 -14.02
CA LEU A 186 -12.32 -2.53 -14.11
C LEU A 186 -11.91 -3.73 -13.23
N PRO A 187 -10.84 -4.44 -13.62
CA PRO A 187 -10.35 -5.60 -12.86
C PRO A 187 -9.71 -5.19 -11.52
N TYR A 188 -9.67 -6.15 -10.59
CA TYR A 188 -8.84 -6.08 -9.38
C TYR A 188 -7.38 -6.44 -9.72
N PRO A 189 -6.36 -5.76 -9.14
CA PRO A 189 -6.45 -4.64 -8.20
C PRO A 189 -6.83 -3.33 -8.89
N GLY A 190 -7.70 -2.56 -8.25
CA GLY A 190 -8.35 -1.39 -8.84
C GLY A 190 -7.45 -0.17 -8.97
N GLY A 191 -6.46 -0.02 -8.09
CA GLY A 191 -5.48 1.08 -8.15
C GLY A 191 -4.76 1.17 -9.51
N PRO A 192 -4.00 0.13 -9.92
CA PRO A 192 -3.35 0.08 -11.24
C PRO A 192 -4.34 0.17 -12.41
N ALA A 193 -5.50 -0.49 -12.30
CA ALA A 193 -6.50 -0.50 -13.37
C ALA A 193 -7.09 0.90 -13.63
N ILE A 194 -7.48 1.63 -12.56
CA ILE A 194 -7.94 3.01 -12.65
C ILE A 194 -6.83 3.90 -13.21
N ALA A 195 -5.59 3.76 -12.71
CA ALA A 195 -4.50 4.62 -13.15
C ALA A 195 -4.24 4.52 -14.65
N LYS A 196 -4.24 3.32 -15.20
CA LYS A 196 -4.06 3.09 -16.63
C LYS A 196 -5.19 3.70 -17.47
N VAL A 197 -6.42 3.61 -17.00
CA VAL A 197 -7.60 4.09 -17.75
C VAL A 197 -7.80 5.60 -17.61
N ALA A 198 -7.39 6.17 -16.48
CA ALA A 198 -7.39 7.60 -16.21
C ALA A 198 -6.50 8.40 -17.17
N GLU A 199 -5.41 7.82 -17.69
CA GLU A 199 -4.53 8.46 -18.69
C GLU A 199 -5.25 8.88 -19.97
N LEU A 200 -6.40 8.26 -20.27
CA LEU A 200 -7.18 8.48 -21.49
C LEU A 200 -8.48 9.27 -21.22
N GLY A 201 -8.72 9.71 -19.99
CA GLY A 201 -9.93 10.44 -19.59
C GLY A 201 -9.65 11.89 -19.23
N ASP A 202 -10.71 12.69 -19.18
CA ASP A 202 -10.64 14.06 -18.67
C ASP A 202 -10.81 14.07 -17.13
N PRO A 203 -9.79 14.50 -16.35
CA PRO A 203 -9.88 14.60 -14.89
C PRO A 203 -10.88 15.66 -14.39
N HIS A 204 -11.43 16.48 -15.29
CA HIS A 204 -12.41 17.52 -14.97
C HIS A 204 -13.82 17.24 -15.51
N ALA A 205 -14.05 16.08 -16.13
CA ALA A 205 -15.36 15.69 -16.66
C ALA A 205 -16.43 15.61 -15.56
N PHE A 206 -16.06 15.13 -14.35
CA PHE A 206 -16.98 15.01 -13.21
C PHE A 206 -16.47 15.81 -12.01
N HIS A 207 -17.36 16.64 -11.45
CA HIS A 207 -17.08 17.40 -10.24
C HIS A 207 -17.43 16.56 -9.00
N LEU A 208 -16.42 15.84 -8.49
CA LEU A 208 -16.58 14.98 -7.32
C LEU A 208 -16.26 15.73 -6.01
N PRO A 209 -16.96 15.43 -4.90
CA PRO A 209 -16.78 16.14 -3.64
C PRO A 209 -15.50 15.72 -2.91
N ILE A 210 -14.88 16.69 -2.22
CA ILE A 210 -13.85 16.45 -1.20
C ILE A 210 -14.48 16.61 0.17
N ALA A 211 -14.37 15.59 1.02
CA ALA A 211 -14.95 15.60 2.35
C ALA A 211 -14.34 16.71 3.23
N LYS A 212 -15.20 17.45 3.95
CA LYS A 212 -14.80 18.40 4.98
C LYS A 212 -14.91 17.70 6.34
N LEU A 213 -13.78 17.55 7.02
CA LEU A 213 -13.68 16.86 8.30
C LEU A 213 -13.29 17.84 9.41
N SER A 214 -13.65 17.50 10.65
CA SER A 214 -13.25 18.24 11.84
C SER A 214 -11.74 18.12 12.10
N GLY A 215 -11.17 16.94 11.84
CA GLY A 215 -9.74 16.70 11.92
C GLY A 215 -8.97 17.44 10.84
N GLU A 216 -7.94 18.18 11.27
CA GLU A 216 -7.19 19.08 10.40
C GLU A 216 -6.53 18.33 9.23
N TYR A 217 -5.92 17.18 9.53
CA TYR A 217 -5.16 16.34 8.59
C TYR A 217 -5.86 15.02 8.26
N ASP A 218 -7.09 14.83 8.75
CA ASP A 218 -7.84 13.60 8.51
C ASP A 218 -8.34 13.49 7.06
N PHE A 219 -8.60 12.25 6.65
CA PHE A 219 -9.09 11.86 5.33
C PHE A 219 -10.46 11.17 5.41
N SER A 220 -11.21 11.18 4.29
CA SER A 220 -12.45 10.43 4.12
C SER A 220 -12.67 10.19 2.63
N PHE A 221 -12.92 8.93 2.26
CA PHE A 221 -13.08 8.49 0.88
C PHE A 221 -14.41 7.75 0.65
N SER A 222 -15.14 7.34 1.69
CA SER A 222 -16.45 6.71 1.55
C SER A 222 -17.48 7.62 0.86
N GLY A 223 -17.45 8.92 1.16
CA GLY A 223 -18.30 9.91 0.50
C GLY A 223 -17.96 10.08 -0.99
N LEU A 224 -16.67 10.09 -1.32
CA LEU A 224 -16.17 10.18 -2.70
C LEU A 224 -16.59 8.95 -3.52
N LYS A 225 -16.41 7.75 -2.97
CA LYS A 225 -16.90 6.49 -3.58
C LYS A 225 -18.42 6.54 -3.83
N THR A 226 -19.18 7.01 -2.84
CA THR A 226 -20.64 7.10 -2.97
C THR A 226 -21.03 8.10 -4.05
N ALA A 227 -20.34 9.24 -4.15
CA ALA A 227 -20.56 10.21 -5.20
C ALA A 227 -20.28 9.62 -6.60
N VAL A 228 -19.21 8.83 -6.75
CA VAL A 228 -18.93 8.09 -7.99
C VAL A 228 -20.07 7.12 -8.32
N LEU A 229 -20.53 6.31 -7.36
CA LEU A 229 -21.65 5.39 -7.56
C LEU A 229 -22.89 6.12 -8.08
N ARG A 230 -23.25 7.26 -7.47
CA ARG A 230 -24.44 8.04 -7.86
C ARG A 230 -24.27 8.71 -9.22
N ALA A 231 -23.08 9.23 -9.52
CA ALA A 231 -22.78 9.82 -10.82
C ALA A 231 -22.90 8.75 -11.92
N VAL A 232 -22.28 7.58 -11.73
CA VAL A 232 -22.37 6.48 -12.71
C VAL A 232 -23.82 6.03 -12.92
N GLN A 233 -24.61 5.83 -11.85
CA GLN A 233 -26.03 5.50 -11.96
C GLN A 233 -26.80 6.52 -12.81
N HIS A 234 -26.59 7.82 -12.53
CA HIS A 234 -27.22 8.89 -13.27
C HIS A 234 -26.87 8.86 -14.76
N GLU A 235 -25.59 8.74 -15.11
CA GLU A 235 -25.12 8.72 -16.51
C GLU A 235 -25.67 7.53 -17.30
N VAL A 236 -25.90 6.38 -16.65
CA VAL A 236 -26.52 5.20 -17.29
C VAL A 236 -28.05 5.19 -17.21
N GLY A 237 -28.68 6.30 -16.80
CA GLY A 237 -30.14 6.45 -16.73
C GLY A 237 -30.81 5.57 -15.65
N LYS A 238 -30.08 5.26 -14.57
CA LYS A 238 -30.56 4.49 -13.41
C LYS A 238 -30.66 5.36 -12.16
N ASP A 239 -31.50 4.96 -11.23
CA ASP A 239 -31.64 5.64 -9.95
C ASP A 239 -30.78 5.00 -8.85
N PHE A 240 -30.92 5.53 -7.63
CA PHE A 240 -30.12 5.11 -6.48
C PHE A 240 -30.42 3.67 -6.00
N THR A 241 -31.53 3.07 -6.44
CA THR A 241 -31.95 1.72 -6.08
C THR A 241 -31.31 0.65 -6.98
N PHE A 242 -30.76 1.05 -8.14
CA PHE A 242 -30.13 0.12 -9.06
C PHE A 242 -28.86 -0.51 -8.45
N PRO A 243 -28.70 -1.83 -8.52
CA PRO A 243 -27.61 -2.52 -7.85
C PRO A 243 -26.25 -2.20 -8.48
N SER A 244 -25.26 -1.89 -7.63
CA SER A 244 -23.91 -1.49 -8.08
C SER A 244 -23.16 -2.59 -8.84
N HIS A 245 -23.51 -3.86 -8.65
CA HIS A 245 -22.85 -4.99 -9.32
C HIS A 245 -23.34 -5.20 -10.77
N GLU A 246 -24.45 -4.58 -11.16
CA GLU A 246 -24.96 -4.60 -12.55
C GLU A 246 -24.49 -3.39 -13.37
N LEU A 247 -23.97 -2.33 -12.71
CA LEU A 247 -23.47 -1.14 -13.38
C LEU A 247 -22.36 -1.39 -14.40
N PRO A 248 -21.38 -2.29 -14.16
CA PRO A 248 -20.30 -2.54 -15.13
C PRO A 248 -20.78 -2.85 -16.54
N ALA A 249 -21.92 -3.53 -16.68
CA ALA A 249 -22.49 -3.89 -17.98
C ALA A 249 -23.09 -2.69 -18.75
N LEU A 250 -23.32 -1.57 -18.07
CA LEU A 250 -23.94 -0.36 -18.61
C LEU A 250 -22.94 0.79 -18.82
N VAL A 251 -21.71 0.66 -18.29
CA VAL A 251 -20.68 1.69 -18.37
C VAL A 251 -19.90 1.53 -19.68
N ASP A 252 -20.07 2.48 -20.58
CA ASP A 252 -19.26 2.56 -21.82
C ASP A 252 -17.82 3.04 -21.55
N ASP A 253 -16.98 2.98 -22.59
CA ASP A 253 -15.56 3.30 -22.48
C ASP A 253 -15.28 4.80 -22.23
N GLU A 254 -16.15 5.70 -22.66
CA GLU A 254 -15.99 7.14 -22.44
C GLU A 254 -16.29 7.50 -20.99
N LEU A 255 -17.44 7.05 -20.49
CA LEU A 255 -17.82 7.19 -19.08
C LEU A 255 -16.78 6.55 -18.17
N ARG A 256 -16.29 5.35 -18.51
CA ARG A 256 -15.26 4.65 -17.72
C ARG A 256 -13.98 5.47 -17.58
N ARG A 257 -13.45 6.00 -18.69
CA ARG A 257 -12.22 6.80 -18.72
C ARG A 257 -12.37 8.11 -17.96
N ASN A 258 -13.43 8.86 -18.24
CA ASN A 258 -13.68 10.16 -17.60
C ASN A 258 -13.96 10.03 -16.10
N MET A 259 -14.72 8.99 -15.69
CA MET A 259 -14.97 8.72 -14.27
C MET A 259 -13.69 8.28 -13.55
N ALA A 260 -12.88 7.40 -14.15
CA ALA A 260 -11.59 6.98 -13.59
C ALA A 260 -10.65 8.17 -13.37
N ALA A 261 -10.51 9.05 -14.37
CA ALA A 261 -9.68 10.25 -14.31
C ALA A 261 -10.17 11.24 -13.24
N SER A 262 -11.47 11.55 -13.23
CA SER A 262 -12.06 12.49 -12.27
C SER A 262 -11.98 11.99 -10.82
N PHE A 263 -12.20 10.69 -10.61
CA PHE A 263 -12.04 10.04 -9.30
C PHE A 263 -10.58 10.07 -8.84
N GLN A 264 -9.63 9.63 -9.69
CA GLN A 264 -8.22 9.60 -9.36
C GLN A 264 -7.73 11.00 -8.99
N TYR A 265 -8.05 12.01 -9.80
CA TYR A 265 -7.68 13.40 -9.55
C TYR A 265 -8.19 13.87 -8.18
N THR A 266 -9.46 13.63 -7.87
CA THR A 266 -10.08 14.08 -6.60
C THR A 266 -9.51 13.35 -5.38
N ALA A 267 -9.31 12.04 -5.48
CA ALA A 267 -8.75 11.23 -4.40
C ALA A 267 -7.31 11.66 -4.08
N ILE A 268 -6.47 11.83 -5.11
CA ILE A 268 -5.07 12.24 -4.96
C ILE A 268 -4.96 13.68 -4.46
N LYS A 269 -5.74 14.60 -5.02
CA LYS A 269 -5.78 15.99 -4.56
C LYS A 269 -6.13 16.10 -3.09
N THR A 270 -7.01 15.22 -2.59
CA THR A 270 -7.34 15.14 -1.16
C THR A 270 -6.12 14.77 -0.32
N LEU A 271 -5.34 13.77 -0.75
CA LEU A 271 -4.08 13.38 -0.08
C LEU A 271 -3.06 14.53 -0.10
N VAL A 272 -2.82 15.10 -1.28
CA VAL A 272 -1.82 16.16 -1.50
C VAL A 272 -2.14 17.40 -0.68
N ASN A 273 -3.40 17.86 -0.66
CA ASN A 273 -3.80 19.05 0.11
C ASN A 273 -3.51 18.89 1.61
N LYS A 274 -3.79 17.72 2.18
CA LYS A 274 -3.57 17.45 3.60
C LYS A 274 -2.09 17.30 3.92
N THR A 275 -1.33 16.61 3.06
CA THR A 275 0.13 16.48 3.20
C THR A 275 0.82 17.83 3.09
N LYS A 276 0.46 18.65 2.09
CA LYS A 276 0.99 20.01 1.92
C LYS A 276 0.68 20.88 3.14
N LYS A 277 -0.56 20.83 3.64
CA LYS A 277 -0.93 21.57 4.85
C LYS A 277 -0.09 21.16 6.07
N ALA A 278 0.14 19.86 6.26
CA ALA A 278 1.00 19.39 7.34
C ALA A 278 2.47 19.79 7.14
N PHE A 279 2.97 19.74 5.90
CA PHE A 279 4.31 20.23 5.57
C PHE A 279 4.45 21.71 5.93
N ASP A 280 3.49 22.54 5.51
CA ASP A 280 3.48 23.98 5.78
C ASP A 280 3.46 24.27 7.30
N ASN A 281 2.74 23.45 8.09
CA ASN A 281 2.61 23.64 9.54
C ASN A 281 3.78 23.09 10.37
N PHE A 282 4.34 21.95 9.99
CA PHE A 282 5.39 21.26 10.78
C PHE A 282 6.81 21.46 10.25
N GLN A 283 6.98 21.96 9.01
CA GLN A 283 8.26 22.24 8.38
C GLN A 283 9.28 21.08 8.51
N PRO A 284 8.91 19.84 8.13
CA PRO A 284 9.82 18.68 8.22
C PRO A 284 10.99 18.82 7.25
N VAL A 285 12.12 18.18 7.58
CA VAL A 285 13.32 18.14 6.71
C VAL A 285 13.09 17.22 5.50
N SER A 286 12.31 16.17 5.67
CA SER A 286 12.00 15.21 4.61
C SER A 286 10.50 14.90 4.55
N VAL A 287 9.99 14.68 3.34
CA VAL A 287 8.65 14.12 3.13
C VAL A 287 8.82 12.79 2.43
N VAL A 288 8.24 11.74 3.00
CA VAL A 288 8.27 10.39 2.44
C VAL A 288 6.84 9.92 2.15
N ILE A 289 6.70 9.11 1.10
CA ILE A 289 5.46 8.43 0.76
C ILE A 289 5.67 6.93 0.89
N ALA A 290 4.66 6.23 1.38
CA ALA A 290 4.75 4.82 1.70
C ALA A 290 3.44 4.09 1.41
N GLY A 291 3.51 2.76 1.26
CA GLY A 291 2.36 1.90 0.94
C GLY A 291 2.07 1.77 -0.56
N GLY A 292 1.20 0.83 -0.92
CA GLY A 292 0.95 0.45 -2.33
C GLY A 292 0.44 1.59 -3.22
N VAL A 293 -0.34 2.52 -2.69
CA VAL A 293 -0.88 3.66 -3.46
C VAL A 293 0.22 4.68 -3.78
N ALA A 294 1.35 4.66 -3.08
CA ALA A 294 2.52 5.46 -3.40
C ALA A 294 3.15 5.11 -4.77
N ALA A 295 2.77 3.98 -5.39
CA ALA A 295 3.13 3.64 -6.76
C ALA A 295 2.38 4.47 -7.83
N ASN A 296 1.29 5.14 -7.46
CA ASN A 296 0.49 5.95 -8.37
C ASN A 296 1.30 7.16 -8.88
N GLN A 297 1.44 7.27 -10.21
CA GLN A 297 2.25 8.32 -10.83
C GLN A 297 1.64 9.71 -10.69
N GLU A 298 0.32 9.81 -10.68
CA GLU A 298 -0.37 11.09 -10.49
C GLU A 298 -0.17 11.62 -9.07
N LEU A 299 -0.14 10.74 -8.05
CA LEU A 299 0.19 11.12 -6.68
C LEU A 299 1.63 11.66 -6.60
N ARG A 300 2.58 10.95 -7.22
CA ARG A 300 3.98 11.38 -7.28
C ARG A 300 4.15 12.68 -8.06
N ARG A 301 3.36 12.91 -9.11
CA ARG A 301 3.39 14.15 -9.90
C ARG A 301 2.88 15.32 -9.07
N GLN A 302 1.66 15.23 -8.52
CA GLN A 302 1.08 16.31 -7.73
C GLN A 302 1.90 16.65 -6.47
N LEU A 303 2.47 15.66 -5.77
CA LEU A 303 3.34 15.92 -4.61
C LEU A 303 4.67 16.60 -4.97
N ARG A 304 5.18 16.43 -6.20
CA ARG A 304 6.40 17.13 -6.66
C ARG A 304 6.12 18.58 -7.08
N GLU A 305 4.88 18.86 -7.49
CA GLU A 305 4.45 20.20 -7.91
C GLU A 305 3.94 21.07 -6.75
N ALA A 306 3.48 20.44 -5.67
CA ALA A 306 2.92 21.06 -4.47
C ALA A 306 3.98 21.66 -3.55
#